data_AF-A0A819GTE4-F1
#
_entry.id   AF-A0A819GTE4-F1
#
_cell.length_a   1.000
_cell.length_b   1.000
_cell.length_c   1.000
_cell.angle_alpha   90.00
_cell.angle_beta   90.00
_cell.angle_gamma   90.00
#
_symmetry.space_group_name_H-M   'P 1'
#
loop_
_entity.id
_entity.type
_entity.pdbx_description
1 polymer ?
#
loop_
_entity_poly.entity_id
_entity_poly.type
_entity_poly.pdbx_seq_one_letter_code
_entity_poly.pdbx_strand_id
1 'polypeptide(L)'
;MVTMFAQYCSKPFEIESVEVEQVDGKVIVYPDLNDRVQDISVKKINQRIGIQVDAEKTAVLLNRMCLGTKIIDSDTIRVNIPVTRADILHFCDIAEDCAVAYGFNNIRKTVPQTSCIGNQ
;
A
#
# COMPACT_ATOMS: atom_id res chain seq x y z
N MET A 1 2.32 -14.54 9.77
CA MET A 1 2.24 -15.03 11.17
C MET A 1 3.50 -14.71 11.95
N VAL A 2 4.70 -15.04 11.44
CA VAL A 2 5.99 -14.72 12.07
C VAL A 2 6.16 -13.22 12.37
N THR A 3 5.81 -12.34 11.43
CA THR A 3 5.87 -10.88 11.59
C THR A 3 4.97 -10.34 12.71
N MET A 4 3.90 -11.05 13.05
CA MET A 4 2.95 -10.63 14.10
C MET A 4 3.42 -10.99 15.50
N PHE A 5 4.06 -12.16 15.66
CA PHE A 5 4.52 -12.65 16.97
C PHE A 5 5.98 -12.28 17.29
N ALA A 6 6.77 -11.83 16.30
CA ALA A 6 8.16 -11.44 16.50
C ALA A 6 8.36 -10.35 17.57
N GLN A 7 7.33 -9.55 17.87
CA GLN A 7 7.36 -8.57 18.96
C GLN A 7 7.53 -9.21 20.37
N TYR A 8 7.21 -10.49 20.53
CA TYR A 8 7.30 -11.22 21.80
C TYR A 8 8.61 -12.01 21.95
N CYS A 9 9.52 -11.93 20.96
CA CYS A 9 10.85 -12.53 21.06
C CYS A 9 11.70 -11.80 22.12
N SER A 10 12.72 -12.48 22.65
CA SER A 10 13.69 -11.88 23.56
C SER A 10 14.37 -10.63 22.95
N LYS A 11 14.61 -10.68 21.64
CA LYS A 11 14.93 -9.52 20.80
C LYS A 11 13.72 -9.19 19.93
N PRO A 12 12.98 -8.11 20.22
CA PRO A 12 11.75 -7.78 19.50
C PRO A 12 11.97 -7.54 18.00
N PHE A 13 11.06 -8.05 17.18
CA PHE A 13 11.06 -7.95 15.71
C PHE A 13 12.28 -8.60 15.03
N GLU A 14 13.01 -9.46 15.73
CA GLU A 14 14.04 -10.33 15.16
C GLU A 14 13.42 -11.67 14.76
N ILE A 15 13.69 -12.10 13.52
CA ILE A 15 13.20 -13.36 12.96
C ILE A 15 14.43 -14.14 12.46
N GLU A 16 14.64 -15.32 13.02
CA GLU A 16 15.68 -16.24 12.55
C GLU A 16 15.20 -16.95 11.28
N SER A 17 16.05 -16.99 10.26
CA SER A 17 15.75 -17.66 9.00
C SER A 17 16.11 -19.15 9.03
N VAL A 18 15.45 -19.93 8.19
CA VAL A 18 15.67 -21.37 8.03
C VAL A 18 15.88 -21.72 6.57
N GLU A 19 16.77 -22.66 6.30
CA GLU A 19 16.97 -23.24 4.96
C GLU A 19 15.98 -24.39 4.74
N VAL A 20 15.31 -24.37 3.58
CA VAL A 20 14.36 -25.41 3.17
C VAL A 20 14.81 -25.99 1.84
N GLU A 21 15.16 -27.27 1.86
CA GLU A 21 15.47 -28.06 0.66
C GLU A 21 14.18 -28.59 0.01
N GLN A 22 13.99 -28.29 -1.27
CA GLN A 22 12.85 -28.74 -2.06
C GLN A 22 13.13 -30.06 -2.77
N VAL A 23 12.06 -30.70 -3.26
CA VAL A 23 12.12 -31.99 -3.98
C VAL A 23 12.97 -31.91 -5.26
N ASP A 24 13.10 -30.72 -5.85
CA ASP A 24 13.95 -30.47 -7.02
C ASP A 24 15.42 -30.19 -6.67
N GLY A 25 15.80 -30.30 -5.40
CA GLY A 25 17.15 -30.06 -4.88
C GLY A 25 17.49 -28.58 -4.65
N LYS A 26 16.55 -27.64 -4.85
CA LYS A 26 16.78 -26.23 -4.54
C LYS A 26 16.68 -25.99 -3.03
N VAL A 27 17.64 -25.25 -2.50
CA VAL A 27 17.61 -24.74 -1.13
C VAL A 27 17.14 -23.28 -1.15
N ILE A 28 16.07 -22.98 -0.41
CA ILE A 28 15.52 -21.62 -0.27
C ILE A 28 15.49 -21.24 1.21
N VAL A 29 15.91 -20.00 1.50
CA VAL A 29 15.85 -19.42 2.85
C VAL A 29 14.48 -18.80 3.10
N TYR A 30 13.84 -19.16 4.21
CA TYR A 30 12.55 -18.62 4.65
C TYR A 30 12.63 -18.01 6.06
N PRO A 31 11.73 -17.07 6.40
CA PRO A 31 10.77 -16.42 5.50
C PRO A 31 11.45 -15.37 4.61
N ASP A 32 10.95 -15.21 3.38
CA ASP A 32 11.28 -14.04 2.56
C ASP A 32 10.49 -12.83 3.09
N LEU A 33 11.22 -11.84 3.61
CA LEU A 33 10.66 -10.63 4.20
C LEU A 33 10.96 -9.38 3.36
N ASN A 34 11.29 -9.54 2.08
CA ASN A 34 11.57 -8.41 1.20
C ASN A 34 10.31 -7.57 0.93
N ASP A 35 10.44 -6.25 1.10
CA ASP A 35 9.39 -5.31 0.73
C ASP A 35 9.24 -5.25 -0.80
N ARG A 36 7.99 -5.14 -1.26
CA ARG A 36 7.72 -4.83 -2.66
C ARG A 36 7.68 -3.32 -2.82
N VAL A 37 8.18 -2.82 -3.95
CA VAL A 37 8.25 -1.38 -4.22
C VAL A 37 7.39 -1.04 -5.42
N GLN A 38 6.62 0.03 -5.31
CA GLN A 38 5.81 0.55 -6.40
C GLN A 38 5.87 2.08 -6.45
N ASP A 39 6.21 2.63 -7.61
CA ASP A 39 6.17 4.07 -7.86
C ASP A 39 4.78 4.46 -8.36
N ILE A 40 4.20 5.50 -7.75
CA ILE A 40 2.84 5.97 -8.03
C ILE A 40 2.81 7.48 -8.28
N SER A 41 1.82 7.91 -9.07
CA SER A 41 1.55 9.33 -9.34
C SER A 41 0.48 9.88 -8.40
N VAL A 42 0.77 11.00 -7.75
CA VAL A 42 -0.12 11.76 -6.87
C VAL A 42 -1.33 12.28 -7.65
N LYS A 43 -1.12 12.80 -8.87
CA LYS A 43 -2.22 13.21 -9.77
C LYS A 43 -3.17 12.05 -10.05
N LYS A 44 -2.63 10.85 -10.31
CA LYS A 44 -3.45 9.66 -10.58
C LYS A 44 -4.28 9.25 -9.35
N ILE A 45 -3.71 9.34 -8.15
CA ILE A 45 -4.43 9.08 -6.89
C ILE A 45 -5.55 10.11 -6.70
N ASN A 46 -5.21 11.40 -6.80
CA ASN A 46 -6.17 12.49 -6.69
C ASN A 46 -7.34 12.32 -7.66
N GLN A 47 -7.05 11.97 -8.92
CA GLN A 47 -8.07 11.72 -9.94
C GLN A 47 -8.93 10.49 -9.62
N ARG A 48 -8.32 9.41 -9.09
CA ARG A 48 -9.02 8.17 -8.77
C ARG A 48 -9.98 8.34 -7.59
N ILE A 49 -9.57 9.09 -6.58
CA ILE A 49 -10.33 9.29 -5.32
C ILE A 49 -11.28 10.48 -5.44
N GLY A 50 -10.95 11.50 -6.23
CA GLY A 50 -11.69 12.77 -6.31
C GLY A 50 -11.30 13.77 -5.22
N ILE A 51 -10.02 13.83 -4.87
CA ILE A 51 -9.45 14.77 -3.89
C ILE A 51 -8.33 15.61 -4.51
N GLN A 52 -7.84 16.61 -3.78
CA GLN A 52 -6.72 17.45 -4.20
C GLN A 52 -5.74 17.62 -3.04
N VAL A 53 -4.73 16.73 -2.99
CA VAL A 53 -3.64 16.78 -2.02
C VAL A 53 -2.28 16.73 -2.73
N ASP A 54 -1.25 17.24 -2.06
CA ASP A 54 0.13 17.21 -2.57
C ASP A 54 0.85 15.90 -2.22
N ALA A 55 2.09 15.76 -2.68
CA ALA A 55 2.91 14.57 -2.46
C ALA A 55 3.20 14.34 -0.96
N GLU A 56 3.43 15.42 -0.21
CA GLU A 56 3.72 15.36 1.23
C GLU A 56 2.53 14.82 2.01
N LYS A 57 1.34 15.38 1.78
CA LYS A 57 0.12 14.90 2.44
C LYS A 57 -0.23 13.48 1.98
N THR A 58 -0.03 13.14 0.72
CA THR A 58 -0.23 11.77 0.21
C THR A 58 0.69 10.78 0.92
N ALA A 59 1.97 11.11 1.07
CA ALA A 59 2.93 10.30 1.82
C ALA A 59 2.48 10.11 3.29
N VAL A 60 2.03 11.17 3.96
CA VAL A 60 1.51 11.07 5.34
C VAL A 60 0.30 10.13 5.43
N LEU A 61 -0.63 10.21 4.47
CA LEU A 61 -1.82 9.35 4.44
C LEU A 61 -1.45 7.88 4.25
N LEU A 62 -0.52 7.58 3.35
CA LEU A 62 -0.06 6.21 3.08
C LEU A 62 0.75 5.64 4.25
N ASN A 63 1.62 6.43 4.90
CA ASN A 63 2.34 5.99 6.09
C ASN A 63 1.39 5.63 7.25
N ARG A 64 0.27 6.35 7.41
CA ARG A 64 -0.77 6.01 8.40
C ARG A 64 -1.42 4.64 8.14
N MET A 65 -1.37 4.15 6.90
CA MET A 65 -1.84 2.81 6.50
C MET A 65 -0.72 1.76 6.48
N CYS A 66 0.38 2.04 7.19
CA CYS A 66 1.56 1.18 7.26
C CYS A 66 2.24 0.94 5.90
N LEU A 67 2.14 1.91 4.98
CA LEU A 67 2.87 1.89 3.71
C LEU A 67 3.98 2.92 3.77
N GLY A 68 5.23 2.43 3.88
CA GLY A 68 6.40 3.30 3.91
C GLY A 68 6.51 4.06 2.59
N THR A 69 6.72 5.36 2.64
CA THR A 69 6.81 6.17 1.40
C THR A 69 8.08 6.99 1.33
N LYS A 70 8.62 7.14 0.12
CA LYS A 70 9.67 8.10 -0.20
C LYS A 70 9.22 8.99 -1.34
N ILE A 71 9.21 10.30 -1.10
CA ILE A 71 8.89 11.29 -2.14
C ILE A 71 10.09 11.38 -3.09
N ILE A 72 9.85 11.16 -4.39
CA ILE A 72 10.87 11.29 -5.44
C ILE A 72 10.82 12.69 -6.01
N ASP A 73 9.61 13.15 -6.37
CA ASP A 73 9.34 14.47 -6.93
C ASP A 73 7.93 14.95 -6.52
N SER A 74 7.42 16.02 -7.16
CA SER A 74 6.12 16.61 -6.82
C SER A 74 4.90 15.77 -7.24
N ASP A 75 5.06 14.83 -8.16
CA ASP A 75 4.01 13.90 -8.59
C ASP A 75 4.33 12.45 -8.25
N THR A 76 5.59 12.05 -8.14
CA THR A 76 6.01 10.65 -7.96
C THR A 76 6.35 10.35 -6.51
N ILE A 77 5.67 9.34 -5.96
CA ILE A 77 5.97 8.76 -4.65
C ILE A 77 6.33 7.30 -4.84
N ARG A 78 7.45 6.88 -4.23
CA ARG A 78 7.81 5.48 -4.07
C ARG A 78 7.15 4.91 -2.83
N VAL A 79 6.36 3.87 -2.99
CA VAL A 79 5.69 3.17 -1.90
C VAL A 79 6.35 1.82 -1.68
N ASN A 80 6.79 1.59 -0.45
CA ASN A 80 7.25 0.31 0.05
C ASN A 80 6.06 -0.41 0.68
N ILE A 81 5.72 -1.55 0.10
CA ILE A 81 4.64 -2.42 0.52
C ILE A 81 5.27 -3.52 1.39
N PRO A 82 5.08 -3.45 2.72
CA PRO A 82 5.67 -4.44 3.61
C PRO A 82 4.98 -5.79 3.46
N VAL A 83 5.67 -6.86 3.84
CA VAL A 83 5.11 -8.22 3.86
C VAL A 83 3.89 -8.39 4.76
N THR A 84 3.62 -7.44 5.65
CA THR A 84 2.40 -7.37 6.46
C THR A 84 1.17 -6.95 5.65
N ARG A 85 1.35 -6.35 4.47
CA ARG A 85 0.29 -5.88 3.55
C ARG A 85 0.28 -6.70 2.25
N ALA A 86 0.02 -8.00 2.40
CA ALA A 86 -0.06 -8.93 1.27
C ALA A 86 -1.29 -8.71 0.37
N ASP A 87 -2.29 -7.99 0.87
CA ASP A 87 -3.52 -7.61 0.18
C ASP A 87 -3.29 -6.61 -0.97
N ILE A 88 -2.21 -5.83 -0.92
CA ILE A 88 -1.89 -4.85 -1.96
C ILE A 88 -1.26 -5.53 -3.16
N LEU A 89 -1.95 -5.57 -4.29
CA LEU A 89 -1.47 -6.18 -5.53
C LEU A 89 -1.39 -5.17 -6.67
N HIS A 90 -2.16 -4.08 -6.59
CA HIS A 90 -2.31 -3.10 -7.64
C HIS A 90 -2.34 -1.67 -7.09
N PHE A 91 -2.16 -0.70 -7.98
CA PHE A 91 -2.33 0.73 -7.70
C PHE A 91 -3.69 1.05 -7.04
N CYS A 92 -4.73 0.27 -7.31
CA CYS A 92 -6.07 0.52 -6.77
C CYS A 92 -6.11 0.33 -5.25
N ASP A 93 -5.36 -0.63 -4.72
CA ASP A 93 -5.33 -0.95 -3.28
C ASP A 93 -4.60 0.17 -2.52
N ILE A 94 -3.56 0.75 -3.12
CA ILE A 94 -2.88 1.94 -2.59
C ILE A 94 -3.80 3.17 -2.62
N ALA A 95 -4.59 3.33 -3.69
CA ALA A 95 -5.56 4.42 -3.78
C ALA A 95 -6.71 4.26 -2.77
N GLU A 96 -7.16 3.03 -2.52
CA GLU A 96 -8.12 2.70 -1.46
C GLU A 96 -7.59 3.11 -0.09
N ASP A 97 -6.38 2.68 0.28
CA ASP A 97 -5.76 3.04 1.55
C ASP A 97 -5.61 4.55 1.74
N CYS A 98 -5.19 5.25 0.69
CA CYS A 98 -5.10 6.71 0.72
C CYS A 98 -6.47 7.34 1.00
N ALA A 99 -7.53 6.83 0.37
CA ALA A 99 -8.90 7.32 0.57
C ALA A 99 -9.42 7.00 1.98
N VAL A 100 -9.11 5.81 2.52
CA VAL A 100 -9.44 5.42 3.90
C VAL A 100 -8.73 6.33 4.90
N ALA A 101 -7.43 6.56 4.73
CA ALA A 101 -6.64 7.45 5.59
C ALA A 101 -7.10 8.91 5.51
N TYR A 102 -7.53 9.35 4.33
CA TYR A 102 -8.11 10.68 4.10
C TYR A 102 -9.48 10.81 4.78
N GLY A 103 -10.21 9.71 4.85
CA GLY A 103 -11.56 9.61 5.40
C GLY A 103 -12.61 9.88 4.33
N PHE A 104 -13.43 8.86 4.02
CA PHE A 104 -14.44 8.96 2.97
C PHE A 104 -15.43 10.12 3.16
N ASN A 105 -15.74 10.48 4.41
CA ASN A 105 -16.65 11.60 4.71
C ASN A 105 -16.06 12.98 4.34
N ASN A 106 -14.75 13.08 4.16
CA ASN A 106 -14.07 14.30 3.73
C ASN A 106 -14.03 14.45 2.19
N ILE A 107 -14.44 13.41 1.45
CA ILE A 107 -14.50 13.44 -0.02
C ILE A 107 -15.80 14.13 -0.45
N ARG A 108 -15.68 15.17 -1.27
CA ARG A 108 -16.83 15.90 -1.79
C ARG A 108 -17.64 14.99 -2.72
N LYS A 109 -18.91 14.78 -2.39
CA LYS A 109 -19.86 14.09 -3.28
C LYS A 109 -20.09 14.90 -4.54
N THR A 110 -19.93 14.27 -5.70
CA THR A 110 -20.18 14.87 -7.01
C THR A 110 -21.16 13.99 -7.79
N VAL A 111 -21.84 14.59 -8.76
CA VAL A 111 -22.74 13.87 -9.67
C VAL A 111 -22.01 13.72 -11.01
N PRO A 112 -21.95 12.51 -11.59
CA PRO A 112 -21.32 12.32 -12.90
C PRO A 112 -22.08 13.10 -13.98
N GLN A 113 -21.34 13.79 -14.84
CA GLN A 113 -21.90 14.58 -15.95
C GLN A 113 -22.20 13.70 -17.17
N THR A 114 -22.92 12.60 -16.96
CA THR A 114 -23.32 11.69 -18.02
C THR A 114 -24.85 11.60 -18.04
N SER A 115 -25.45 11.94 -19.19
CA SER A 115 -26.89 11.85 -19.37
C SER A 115 -27.29 10.40 -19.65
N CYS A 116 -28.26 9.88 -18.90
CA CYS A 116 -28.82 8.55 -19.08
C CYS A 116 -30.34 8.65 -19.14
N ILE A 117 -30.98 8.00 -20.12
CA ILE A 117 -32.44 7.88 -20.22
C ILE A 117 -32.83 6.56 -19.56
N GLY A 118 -33.64 6.61 -18.50
CA GLY A 118 -34.22 5.42 -17.87
C GLY A 118 -35.35 4.87 -18.74
N ASN A 119 -35.38 3.56 -18.96
CA ASN A 119 -36.49 2.87 -19.62
C ASN A 119 -37.26 2.08 -18.55
N GLN A 120 -38.59 2.17 -18.56
CA GLN A 120 -39.48 1.44 -17.64
C GLN A 120 -39.83 0.07 -18.19
#